data_AF-A0A957WCJ0-F1
#
_entry.id   AF-A0A957WCJ0-F1
#
_cell.length_a   1.000
_cell.length_b   1.000
_cell.length_c   1.000
_cell.angle_alpha   90.00
_cell.angle_beta   90.00
_cell.angle_gamma   90.00
#
_symmetry.space_group_name_H-M   'P 1'
#
loop_
_entity.id
_entity.type
_entity.pdbx_description
1 polymer ?
#
loop_
_entity_poly.entity_id
_entity_poly.type
_entity_poly.pdbx_seq_one_letter_code
_entity_poly.pdbx_strand_id
1 'polypeptide(L)' 'MPQKLWIAIPLGLVFVLLFSSASAVMAAPPIQTIPCAEDYTVQAGDWLSTIAEKYYGDVLAYTAIVNATNAAA' A
#
# COMPACT_ATOMS: atom_id res chain seq x y z
N MET A 1 -23.20 26.25 -49.08
CA MET A 1 -23.78 25.13 -48.30
C MET A 1 -22.62 24.37 -47.64
N PRO A 2 -22.47 24.38 -46.30
CA PRO A 2 -21.25 23.96 -45.62
C PRO A 2 -21.21 22.43 -45.41
N GLN A 3 -20.53 21.71 -46.30
CA GLN A 3 -20.40 20.23 -46.25
C GLN A 3 -19.35 19.69 -45.25
N LYS A 4 -18.71 20.56 -44.45
CA LYS A 4 -17.58 20.19 -43.58
C LYS A 4 -17.97 19.86 -42.12
N LEU A 5 -19.26 19.97 -41.79
CA LEU A 5 -19.76 19.80 -40.42
C LEU A 5 -19.89 18.33 -39.99
N TRP A 6 -20.07 17.40 -40.93
CA TRP A 6 -20.40 16.01 -40.60
C TRP A 6 -19.18 15.15 -40.18
N ILE A 7 -17.96 15.58 -40.51
CA ILE A 7 -16.71 14.89 -40.15
C ILE A 7 -16.18 15.35 -38.78
N ALA A 8 -16.55 16.56 -38.33
CA ALA A 8 -16.10 17.10 -37.04
C ALA A 8 -16.75 16.41 -35.82
N ILE A 9 -17.95 15.85 -36.01
CA ILE A 9 -18.75 15.19 -34.97
C ILE A 9 -18.10 13.89 -34.46
N PRO A 10 -17.70 12.91 -35.31
CA PRO A 10 -17.04 11.69 -34.83
C PRO A 10 -15.63 11.98 -34.29
N LEU A 11 -14.93 12.98 -34.83
CA LEU A 11 -13.57 13.35 -34.38
C LEU A 11 -13.59 13.95 -32.96
N GLY A 12 -14.58 14.81 -32.66
CA GLY A 12 -14.79 15.33 -31.30
C GLY A 12 -15.18 14.24 -30.31
N LEU A 13 -15.99 13.27 -30.74
CA LEU A 13 -16.41 12.14 -29.88
C LEU A 13 -15.23 11.20 -29.56
N VAL A 14 -14.36 10.93 -30.53
CA VAL A 14 -13.12 10.16 -30.32
C VAL A 14 -12.14 10.91 -29.40
N PHE A 15 -12.04 12.24 -29.54
CA PHE A 15 -11.19 13.05 -28.66
C PHE A 15 -11.67 13.04 -27.20
N VAL A 16 -12.99 13.06 -26.96
CA VAL A 16 -13.60 12.94 -25.61
C VAL A 16 -13.39 11.55 -25.01
N LEU A 17 -13.47 10.49 -25.83
CA LEU A 17 -13.22 9.11 -25.38
C LEU A 17 -11.73 8.88 -25.01
N LEU A 18 -10.80 9.52 -25.72
CA LEU A 18 -9.36 9.38 -25.45
C LEU A 18 -8.88 10.20 -24.23
N PHE A 19 -9.61 11.23 -23.82
CA PHE A 19 -9.23 12.08 -22.68
C PHE A 19 -9.72 11.55 -21.31
N SER A 20 -10.53 10.49 -21.29
CA SER A 20 -11.19 9.99 -20.07
C SER A 20 -10.41 8.89 -19.34
N SER A 21 -9.15 8.59 -19.73
CA SER A 21 -8.29 7.71 -18.95
C SER A 21 -7.70 8.45 -17.75
N ALA A 22 -8.56 8.88 -16.83
CA ALA A 22 -8.15 9.29 -15.50
C ALA A 22 -7.51 8.05 -14.85
N SER A 23 -6.19 8.06 -14.74
CA SER A 23 -5.45 7.01 -14.05
C SER A 23 -5.96 6.97 -12.62
N ALA A 24 -6.59 5.85 -12.24
CA ALA A 24 -6.88 5.58 -10.85
C ALA A 24 -5.51 5.37 -10.17
N VAL A 25 -4.97 6.45 -9.59
CA VAL A 25 -3.87 6.34 -8.64
C VAL A 25 -4.47 5.58 -7.45
N MET A 26 -4.18 4.28 -7.37
CA MET A 26 -4.46 3.52 -6.17
C MET A 26 -3.69 4.21 -5.05
N ALA A 27 -4.41 4.92 -4.18
CA ALA A 27 -3.86 5.37 -2.92
C ALA A 27 -3.37 4.13 -2.19
N ALA A 28 -2.07 4.08 -1.88
CA ALA A 28 -1.55 3.03 -1.02
C ALA A 28 -2.35 3.06 0.28
N PRO A 29 -2.78 1.89 0.82
CA PRO A 29 -3.46 1.86 2.10
C PRO A 29 -2.57 2.57 3.13
N PRO A 30 -3.16 3.40 4.02
CA PRO A 30 -2.38 4.01 5.08
C PRO A 30 -1.67 2.88 5.84
N ILE A 31 -0.38 3.06 6.13
CA ILE A 31 0.33 2.19 7.06
C ILE A 31 -0.47 2.25 8.36
N GLN A 32 -1.21 1.20 8.64
CA GLN A 32 -1.88 1.05 9.92
C GLN A 32 -0.74 0.93 10.92
N THR A 33 -0.51 1.99 11.69
CA THR A 33 0.37 1.94 12.85
C THR A 33 -0.28 0.95 13.79
N ILE A 34 0.10 -0.33 13.68
CA ILE A 34 -0.24 -1.33 14.69
C ILE A 34 0.40 -0.76 15.95
N PRO A 35 -0.38 -0.27 16.93
CA PRO A 35 0.22 0.21 18.15
C PRO A 35 1.02 -0.96 18.72
N CYS A 36 2.30 -0.74 19.03
CA CYS A 36 3.09 -1.72 19.74
C CYS A 36 2.31 -2.06 21.01
N ALA A 37 1.79 -3.29 21.09
CA ALA A 37 0.95 -3.69 22.23
C ALA A 37 1.76 -3.64 23.54
N GLU A 38 3.08 -3.78 23.43
CA GLU A 38 4.03 -3.78 24.52
C GLU A 38 5.44 -3.46 23.98
N ASP A 39 6.23 -2.70 24.73
CA ASP A 39 7.66 -2.50 24.45
C ASP A 39 8.47 -3.64 25.06
N TYR A 40 9.44 -4.17 24.30
CA TYR A 40 10.32 -5.25 24.75
C TYR A 40 11.79 -4.83 24.70
N THR A 41 12.48 -4.87 25.85
CA THR A 41 13.93 -4.68 25.91
C THR A 41 14.62 -6.01 25.64
N VAL A 42 15.34 -6.09 24.51
CA VAL A 42 16.10 -7.28 24.12
C VAL A 42 17.15 -7.63 25.18
N GLN A 43 17.16 -8.91 25.60
CA GLN A 43 18.12 -9.45 26.55
C GLN A 43 19.19 -10.28 25.84
N ALA A 44 20.31 -10.53 26.53
CA ALA A 44 21.36 -11.40 25.99
C ALA A 44 20.82 -12.81 25.74
N GLY A 45 21.02 -13.33 24.53
CA GLY A 45 20.53 -14.64 24.10
C GLY A 45 19.17 -14.62 23.40
N ASP A 46 18.48 -13.48 23.36
CA ASP A 46 17.24 -13.36 22.60
C ASP A 46 17.50 -13.35 21.09
N TRP A 47 16.65 -14.06 20.36
CA TRP A 47 16.56 -14.01 18.92
C TRP A 47 15.15 -13.51 18.56
N LEU A 48 14.97 -12.86 17.41
CA LEU A 48 13.63 -12.39 17.03
C LEU A 48 12.61 -13.53 16.96
N SER A 49 13.04 -14.73 16.56
CA SER A 49 12.19 -15.93 16.55
C SER A 49 11.80 -16.41 17.95
N THR A 50 12.69 -16.31 18.95
CA THR A 50 12.36 -16.72 20.33
C THR A 50 11.44 -15.71 21.00
N ILE A 51 11.60 -14.42 20.69
CA ILE A 51 10.65 -13.37 21.10
C ILE A 51 9.30 -13.62 20.41
N ALA A 52 9.29 -13.91 19.11
CA ALA A 52 8.06 -14.19 18.39
C ALA A 52 7.33 -15.43 18.92
N GLU A 53 8.04 -16.50 19.26
CA GLU A 53 7.47 -17.66 19.94
C GLU A 53 6.83 -17.28 21.27
N LYS A 54 7.51 -16.47 22.10
CA LYS A 54 7.02 -16.07 23.41
C LYS A 54 5.74 -15.23 23.34
N TYR A 55 5.64 -14.30 22.39
CA TYR A 55 4.54 -13.33 22.33
C TYR A 55 3.44 -13.69 21.32
N TYR A 56 3.77 -14.43 20.25
CA TYR A 56 2.84 -14.81 19.19
C TYR A 56 2.59 -16.32 19.10
N GLY A 57 3.35 -17.14 19.83
CA GLY A 57 3.26 -18.61 19.76
C GLY A 57 3.80 -19.20 18.46
N ASP A 58 4.49 -18.40 17.65
CA ASP A 58 5.02 -18.80 16.35
C ASP A 58 6.40 -18.16 16.11
N VAL A 59 7.43 -19.02 16.01
CA VAL A 59 8.81 -18.61 15.71
C VAL A 59 8.93 -17.89 14.35
N LEU A 60 8.03 -18.16 13.40
CA LEU A 60 8.03 -17.55 12.07
C LEU A 60 7.35 -16.17 12.04
N ALA A 61 6.65 -15.79 13.10
CA ALA A 61 6.01 -14.48 13.23
C ALA A 61 7.00 -13.33 13.50
N TYR A 62 8.31 -13.59 13.52
CA TYR A 62 9.35 -12.58 13.75
C TYR A 62 9.28 -11.37 12.79
N THR A 63 8.74 -11.57 11.59
CA THR A 63 8.56 -10.49 10.60
C THR A 63 7.63 -9.39 11.10
N ALA A 64 6.66 -9.70 11.96
CA ALA A 64 5.79 -8.71 12.59
C ALA A 64 6.59 -7.74 13.48
N ILE A 65 7.55 -8.27 14.25
CA ILE A 65 8.44 -7.47 15.11
C ILE A 65 9.29 -6.54 14.25
N VAL A 66 9.91 -7.07 13.18
CA VAL A 66 10.74 -6.27 12.25
C VAL A 66 9.94 -5.11 11.66
N ASN A 67 8.74 -5.39 11.15
CA ASN A 67 7.91 -4.38 10.53
C ASN A 67 7.47 -3.30 11.53
N ALA A 68 7.08 -3.71 12.74
CA ALA A 68 6.67 -2.78 13.79
C ALA A 68 7.82 -1.86 14.23
N THR A 69 9.00 -2.42 14.49
CA THR A 69 10.18 -1.63 14.90
C THR A 69 10.63 -0.68 13.79
N ASN A 70 10.67 -1.13 12.54
CA ASN A 70 11.06 -0.27 11.41
C ASN A 70 10.05 0.85 11.14
N ALA A 71 8.77 0.62 11.38
CA ALA A 71 7.74 1.66 11.25
C ALA A 71 7.81 2.72 12.36
N ALA A 72 8.45 2.40 13.49
CA ALA A 72 8.59 3.29 14.65
C ALA A 72 9.92 4.07 14.68
N ALA A 73 10.86 3.77 13.77
CA ALA A 73 12.17 4.43 13.67
C ALA A 73 12.13 5.69 12.78
#